data_AF-A0A2U1TIL1-F1
#
_entry.id   AF-A0A2U1TIL1-F1
#
_cell.length_a   1.000
_cell.length_b   1.000
_cell.length_c   1.000
_cell.angle_alpha   90.00
_cell.angle_beta   90.00
_cell.angle_gamma   90.00
#
_symmetry.space_group_name_H-M   'P 1'
#
loop_
_entity.id
_entity.type
_entity.pdbx_description
1 polymer ?
#
loop_
_entity_poly.entity_id
_entity_poly.type
_entity_poly.pdbx_seq_one_letter_code
_entity_poly.pdbx_strand_id
1 'polypeptide(L)'
;TTGTSSAFAVQGDDVYQDGESYTLSVTNAGEHNFEQLDTSDTATVTVTDTVDTVNVTIDSNGDVTEAQDAVFTIKVDRVLADDLVVTLSNGEQVTIRAGEQSVAYSVPAQGDD
;
A
#
# COMPACT_ATOMS: atom_id res chain seq x y z
N THR A 1 3.64 7.48 -40.64
CA THR A 1 2.36 7.23 -39.94
C THR A 1 2.58 7.47 -38.47
N THR A 2 1.86 8.41 -37.87
CA THR A 2 1.85 8.62 -36.41
C THR A 2 0.50 8.17 -35.89
N GLY A 3 0.48 7.18 -34.99
CA GLY A 3 -0.72 6.81 -34.24
C GLY A 3 -0.81 7.66 -32.99
N THR A 4 -1.90 8.38 -32.80
CA THR A 4 -2.18 9.14 -31.57
C THR A 4 -3.44 8.57 -30.94
N SER A 5 -3.36 8.09 -29.71
CA SER A 5 -4.54 7.80 -28.89
C SER A 5 -4.84 8.97 -27.95
N SER A 6 -6.11 9.12 -27.59
CA SER A 6 -6.49 9.98 -26.47
C SER A 6 -5.90 9.42 -25.17
N ALA A 7 -5.54 10.31 -24.24
CA ALA A 7 -5.14 9.90 -22.90
C ALA A 7 -6.24 9.08 -22.24
N PHE A 8 -5.85 7.96 -21.62
CA PHE A 8 -6.72 7.10 -20.85
C PHE A 8 -6.49 7.38 -19.37
N ALA A 9 -7.56 7.58 -18.60
CA ALA A 9 -7.47 7.73 -17.16
C ALA A 9 -7.33 6.33 -16.55
N VAL A 10 -6.22 6.10 -15.87
CA VAL A 10 -6.02 4.88 -15.08
C VAL A 10 -6.67 5.05 -13.71
N GLN A 11 -7.11 3.94 -13.13
CA GLN A 11 -7.53 3.90 -11.73
C GLN A 11 -6.37 4.35 -10.82
N GLY A 12 -6.74 5.02 -9.72
CA GLY A 12 -5.79 5.49 -8.72
C GLY A 12 -5.36 4.36 -7.80
N ASP A 13 -4.33 4.63 -6.99
CA ASP A 13 -3.91 3.70 -5.93
C ASP A 13 -4.96 3.69 -4.81
N ASP A 14 -5.57 2.54 -4.57
CA ASP A 14 -6.52 2.34 -3.49
C ASP A 14 -6.51 0.90 -2.94
N VAL A 15 -7.48 0.57 -2.08
CA VAL A 15 -7.50 -0.71 -1.36
C VAL A 15 -8.09 -1.87 -2.16
N TYR A 16 -8.74 -1.60 -3.28
CA TYR A 16 -9.40 -2.61 -4.11
C TYR A 16 -8.46 -3.08 -5.20
N GLN A 17 -8.40 -4.41 -5.39
CA GLN A 17 -7.58 -4.97 -6.45
C GLN A 17 -8.30 -4.88 -7.80
N ASP A 18 -8.06 -3.83 -8.56
CA ASP A 18 -8.68 -3.60 -9.86
C ASP A 18 -7.68 -3.23 -10.97
N GLY A 19 -7.09 -4.26 -11.59
CA GLY A 19 -6.28 -4.06 -12.79
C GLY A 19 -7.12 -3.68 -14.02
N GLU A 20 -6.55 -2.90 -14.92
CA GLU A 20 -7.17 -2.50 -16.20
C GLU A 20 -6.35 -2.90 -17.42
N SER A 21 -7.02 -3.07 -18.55
CA SER A 21 -6.38 -3.31 -19.84
C SER A 21 -7.05 -2.53 -20.95
N TYR A 22 -6.22 -1.96 -21.83
CA TYR A 22 -6.66 -1.13 -22.95
C TYR A 22 -6.01 -1.59 -24.25
N THR A 23 -6.84 -1.78 -25.29
CA THR A 23 -6.40 -2.20 -26.62
C THR A 23 -6.39 -1.02 -27.58
N LEU A 24 -5.26 -0.86 -28.28
CA LEU A 24 -5.05 0.12 -29.33
C LEU A 24 -5.04 -0.58 -30.68
N SER A 25 -5.69 0.03 -31.66
CA SER A 25 -5.70 -0.44 -33.05
C SER A 25 -5.54 0.73 -34.01
N VAL A 26 -5.08 0.43 -35.23
CA VAL A 26 -5.00 1.41 -36.31
C VAL A 26 -6.34 1.44 -37.03
N THR A 27 -7.13 2.50 -36.84
CA THR A 27 -8.48 2.63 -37.43
C THR A 27 -8.49 3.33 -38.79
N ASN A 28 -7.46 4.11 -39.11
CA ASN A 28 -7.31 4.79 -40.39
C ASN A 28 -5.82 5.04 -40.70
N ALA A 29 -5.41 4.82 -41.95
CA ALA A 29 -4.05 5.04 -42.44
C ALA A 29 -3.94 6.13 -43.53
N GLY A 30 -5.03 6.84 -43.82
CA GLY A 30 -5.09 7.89 -44.84
C GLY A 30 -5.34 7.37 -46.27
N GLU A 31 -5.36 8.28 -47.24
CA GLU A 31 -5.73 8.02 -48.66
C GLU A 31 -4.53 7.68 -49.56
N HIS A 32 -3.48 7.07 -49.02
CA HIS A 32 -2.28 6.74 -49.79
C HIS A 32 -2.34 5.32 -50.36
N ASN A 33 -1.74 5.12 -51.54
CA ASN A 33 -1.58 3.80 -52.14
C ASN A 33 -0.31 3.14 -51.57
N PHE A 34 -0.47 2.35 -50.52
CA PHE A 34 0.58 1.49 -50.00
C PHE A 34 0.27 0.04 -50.40
N GLU A 35 1.13 -0.58 -51.23
CA GLU A 35 0.91 -1.93 -51.74
C GLU A 35 0.82 -3.05 -50.68
N GLN A 36 1.25 -2.82 -49.43
CA GLN A 36 1.33 -3.84 -48.37
C GLN A 36 0.98 -3.30 -46.97
N LEU A 37 0.07 -2.32 -46.88
CA LEU A 37 -0.36 -1.82 -45.57
C LEU A 37 -1.22 -2.87 -44.84
N ASP A 38 -0.78 -3.27 -43.65
CA ASP A 38 -1.54 -4.09 -42.70
C ASP A 38 -1.85 -3.28 -41.44
N THR A 39 -3.14 -3.11 -41.13
CA THR A 39 -3.63 -2.39 -39.94
C THR A 39 -4.34 -3.32 -38.97
N SER A 40 -4.28 -4.63 -39.18
CA SER A 40 -4.97 -5.62 -38.35
C SER A 40 -4.33 -5.84 -36.99
N ASP A 41 -3.07 -5.42 -36.83
CA ASP A 41 -2.33 -5.58 -35.58
C ASP A 41 -2.88 -4.66 -34.47
N THR A 42 -2.78 -5.14 -33.23
CA THR A 42 -3.26 -4.45 -32.04
C THR A 42 -2.18 -4.42 -30.97
N ALA A 43 -2.05 -3.29 -30.29
CA ALA A 43 -1.21 -3.18 -29.10
C ALA A 43 -2.08 -3.19 -27.84
N THR A 44 -1.60 -3.81 -26.76
CA THR A 44 -2.31 -3.81 -25.47
C THR A 44 -1.43 -3.15 -24.42
N VAL A 45 -2.03 -2.25 -23.64
CA VAL A 45 -1.44 -1.69 -22.42
C VAL A 45 -2.15 -2.31 -21.23
N THR A 46 -1.38 -2.86 -20.30
CA THR A 46 -1.88 -3.44 -19.06
C THR A 46 -1.41 -2.59 -17.89
N VAL A 47 -2.35 -2.22 -17.03
CA VAL A 47 -2.08 -1.53 -15.77
C VAL A 47 -2.23 -2.57 -14.67
N THR A 48 -1.13 -2.85 -13.99
CA THR A 48 -1.13 -3.77 -12.85
C THR A 48 -1.35 -2.96 -11.59
N ASP A 49 -2.40 -3.33 -10.86
CA ASP A 49 -2.66 -2.79 -9.54
C ASP A 49 -1.89 -3.56 -8.45
N THR A 50 -1.55 -2.88 -7.36
CA THR A 50 -0.65 -3.36 -6.30
C THR A 50 -1.34 -3.43 -4.95
N VAL A 51 -1.09 -4.52 -4.21
CA VAL A 51 -1.56 -4.63 -2.82
C VAL A 51 -0.44 -4.24 -1.86
N ASP A 52 -0.63 -3.15 -1.12
CA ASP A 52 0.31 -2.67 -0.11
C ASP A 52 -0.13 -3.07 1.30
N THR A 53 0.33 -4.24 1.76
CA THR A 53 0.03 -4.73 3.11
C THR A 53 0.94 -4.11 4.16
N VAL A 54 0.36 -3.52 5.19
CA VAL A 54 1.07 -3.03 6.38
C VAL A 54 0.95 -4.07 7.49
N ASN A 55 2.09 -4.48 8.07
CA ASN A 55 2.12 -5.44 9.16
C ASN A 55 2.52 -4.75 10.47
N VAL A 56 1.76 -5.05 11.53
CA VAL A 56 2.02 -4.56 12.89
C VAL A 56 2.38 -5.73 13.79
N THR A 57 3.48 -5.60 14.54
CA THR A 57 3.91 -6.60 15.53
C THR A 57 4.00 -5.96 16.91
N ILE A 58 3.74 -6.75 17.94
CA ILE A 58 3.89 -6.35 19.35
C ILE A 58 4.86 -7.33 20.00
N ASP A 59 5.99 -6.82 20.48
CA ASP A 59 6.99 -7.59 21.23
C ASP A 59 6.90 -7.23 22.71
N SER A 60 6.89 -8.23 23.60
CA SER A 60 7.08 -8.01 25.03
C SER A 60 8.58 -7.95 25.37
N ASN A 61 8.94 -7.14 26.37
CA ASN A 61 10.32 -7.01 26.83
C ASN A 61 10.75 -8.12 27.82
N GLY A 62 9.99 -9.22 27.92
CA GLY A 62 10.25 -10.35 28.81
C GLY A 62 9.30 -10.42 30.01
N ASP A 63 9.66 -11.29 30.97
CA ASP A 63 8.90 -11.46 32.21
C ASP A 63 9.01 -10.22 33.10
N VAL A 64 7.94 -9.93 33.82
CA VAL A 64 7.84 -8.81 34.77
C VAL A 64 7.71 -9.33 36.19
N THR A 65 8.34 -8.66 37.15
CA THR A 65 8.10 -8.88 38.58
C THR A 65 7.11 -7.83 39.11
N GLU A 66 6.51 -8.07 40.28
CA GLU A 66 5.44 -7.21 40.85
C GLU A 66 5.86 -5.74 41.06
N ALA A 67 7.17 -5.49 41.19
CA ALA A 67 7.76 -4.16 41.32
C ALA A 67 8.26 -3.54 40.00
N GLN A 68 8.01 -4.16 38.84
CA GLN A 68 8.49 -3.71 37.54
C GLN A 68 7.36 -3.38 36.57
N ASP A 69 7.56 -2.32 35.80
CA ASP A 69 6.67 -1.96 34.69
C ASP A 69 6.72 -3.02 33.59
N ALA A 70 5.57 -3.31 32.99
CA ALA A 70 5.49 -4.12 31.79
C ALA A 70 5.64 -3.25 30.55
N VAL A 71 6.70 -3.49 29.78
CA VAL A 71 7.00 -2.75 28.56
C VAL A 71 6.74 -3.62 27.33
N PHE A 72 6.02 -3.04 26.38
CA PHE A 72 5.74 -3.62 25.07
C PHE A 72 6.23 -2.67 23.98
N THR A 73 6.80 -3.22 22.92
CA THR A 73 7.22 -2.44 21.73
C THR A 73 6.30 -2.81 20.57
N ILE A 74 5.51 -1.84 20.11
CA ILE A 74 4.69 -1.95 18.91
C ILE A 74 5.55 -1.50 17.73
N LYS A 75 5.58 -2.28 16.65
CA LYS A 75 6.36 -2.00 15.44
C LYS A 75 5.50 -2.09 14.19
N VAL A 76 5.82 -1.28 13.20
CA VAL A 76 5.31 -1.37 11.84
C VAL A 76 6.45 -1.74 10.88
N ASP A 77 6.16 -2.58 9.89
CA ASP A 77 7.14 -3.15 8.96
C ASP A 77 7.75 -2.14 7.98
N ARG A 78 7.16 -0.95 7.86
CA ARG A 78 7.61 0.14 6.99
C ARG A 78 7.29 1.49 7.61
N VAL A 79 8.02 2.53 7.20
CA VAL A 79 7.69 3.91 7.57
C VAL A 79 6.37 4.30 6.90
N LEU A 80 5.44 4.87 7.67
CA LEU A 80 4.16 5.37 7.18
C LEU A 80 4.19 6.89 7.00
N ALA A 81 3.43 7.39 6.03
CA ALA A 81 3.28 8.81 5.76
C ALA A 81 2.33 9.52 6.75
N ASP A 82 1.40 8.75 7.32
CA ASP A 82 0.39 9.22 8.28
C ASP A 82 0.54 8.48 9.62
N ASP A 83 -0.03 9.06 10.67
CA ASP A 83 -0.07 8.45 12.00
C ASP A 83 -0.89 7.15 11.99
N LEU A 84 -0.33 6.11 12.61
CA LEU A 84 -1.01 4.84 12.83
C LEU A 84 -1.47 4.72 14.28
N VAL A 85 -2.79 4.65 14.47
CA VAL A 85 -3.40 4.44 15.79
C VAL A 85 -3.71 2.96 15.98
N VAL A 86 -3.07 2.35 16.98
CA VAL A 86 -3.26 0.95 17.35
C VAL A 86 -4.09 0.90 18.63
N THR A 87 -5.24 0.22 18.57
CA THR A 87 -6.04 -0.08 19.76
C THR A 87 -5.59 -1.42 20.33
N LEU A 88 -5.11 -1.42 21.56
CA LEU A 88 -4.68 -2.60 22.28
C LEU A 88 -5.88 -3.37 22.85
N SER A 89 -5.67 -4.64 23.21
CA SER A 89 -6.72 -5.50 23.77
C SER A 89 -7.30 -5.02 25.10
N ASN A 90 -6.54 -4.20 25.85
CA ASN A 90 -7.01 -3.53 27.06
C ASN A 90 -7.83 -2.25 26.78
N GLY A 91 -8.03 -1.91 25.50
CA GLY A 91 -8.80 -0.73 25.06
C GLY A 91 -7.98 0.57 25.00
N GLU A 92 -6.72 0.55 25.42
CA GLU A 92 -5.85 1.72 25.29
C GLU A 92 -5.38 1.92 23.85
N GLN A 93 -5.07 3.16 23.49
CA GLN A 93 -4.61 3.51 22.15
C GLN A 93 -3.16 3.96 22.20
N VAL A 94 -2.38 3.47 21.24
CA VAL A 94 -0.99 3.84 21.03
C VAL A 94 -0.81 4.35 19.61
N THR A 95 -0.14 5.49 19.46
CA THR A 95 0.09 6.10 18.15
C THR A 95 1.55 5.90 17.73
N ILE A 96 1.77 5.23 16.60
CA ILE A 96 3.05 5.31 15.87
C ILE A 96 2.94 6.54 14.97
N ARG A 97 3.80 7.53 15.19
CA ARG A 97 3.74 8.77 14.40
C ARG A 97 4.21 8.54 12.98
N ALA A 98 3.71 9.35 12.06
CA ALA A 98 4.25 9.46 10.71
C ALA A 98 5.78 9.59 10.75
N GLY A 99 6.48 8.83 9.91
CA GLY A 99 7.95 8.80 9.90
C GLY A 99 8.60 7.88 10.94
N GLU A 100 7.88 7.41 11.96
CA GLU A 100 8.37 6.45 12.95
C GLU A 100 7.98 5.01 12.57
N GLN A 101 8.71 4.03 13.10
CA GLN A 101 8.44 2.60 12.88
C GLN A 101 8.11 1.84 14.15
N SER A 102 8.25 2.47 15.31
CA SER A 102 7.98 1.81 16.58
C SER A 102 7.64 2.80 17.66
N VAL A 103 6.92 2.30 18.66
CA VAL A 103 6.53 3.06 19.85
C VAL A 103 6.48 2.09 21.04
N ALA A 104 6.91 2.58 22.20
CA ALA A 104 6.84 1.82 23.45
C ALA A 104 5.53 2.11 24.18
N TYR A 105 4.96 1.07 24.78
CA TYR A 105 3.81 1.12 25.65
C TYR A 105 4.19 0.53 27.01
N SER A 106 3.96 1.29 28.10
CA SER A 106 4.33 0.88 29.46
C SER A 106 3.09 0.78 30.33
N VAL A 107 2.93 -0.36 31.00
CA VAL A 107 1.94 -0.55 32.06
C VAL A 107 2.68 -0.47 33.39
N PRO A 108 2.28 0.45 34.30
CA PRO A 108 2.95 0.60 35.59
C PRO A 108 2.92 -0.69 36.42
N ALA A 109 3.96 -0.88 37.25
CA ALA A 109 3.98 -1.91 38.28
C ALA A 109 2.72 -1.86 39.17
N GLN A 110 2.20 -3.02 39.57
CA GLN A 110 0.98 -3.11 40.38
C GLN A 110 1.22 -2.79 41.88
N GLY A 111 2.49 -2.70 42.30
CA GLY A 111 2.88 -2.45 43.69
C GLY A 111 3.03 -3.75 44.49
N ASP A 112 3.62 -3.61 45.68
CA ASP A 112 3.83 -4.69 46.67
C ASP A 112 2.59 -4.72 47.58
N ASP A 113 1.89 -5.85 47.68
CA ASP A 113 0.60 -5.99 48.39
C ASP A 113 0.70 -6.22 49.91
#